data_AF-A0A8T2G8Y1-F1
#
_entry.id   AF-A0A8T2G8Y1-F1
#
_cell.length_a   1.000
_cell.length_b   1.000
_cell.length_c   1.000
_cell.angle_alpha   90.00
_cell.angle_beta   90.00
_cell.angle_gamma   90.00
#
_symmetry.space_group_name_H-M   'P 1'
#
loop_
_entity.id
_entity.type
_entity.pdbx_description
1 polymer ?
#
loop_
_entity_poly.entity_id
_entity_poly.type
_entity_poly.pdbx_seq_one_letter_code
_entity_poly.pdbx_strand_id
1 'polypeptide(L)'
;MASGIVEGGGSLSDVYSSAKRILLKARDGIERLERFESSSMDSPDLASSVKRDITEVRSLCSNMDTLWRSIPVKSQRDLWRRKTEQVGEEAEYLNLSLEKYMSRNQRKMLEAKERADLLGRASGEGAHILQIFDEEAQAMSSVKNSKRMLEESFSSGVAILSKYAEQRDRLKSAQRKALDVLNTVGLSNSVLRLIERRNRVDTWIKYAGMIATLVILYLFIRWTR
;
A
#
# COMPACT_ATOMS: atom_id res chain seq x y z
N MET A 1 -27.97 29.54 -23.77
CA MET A 1 -27.21 29.31 -22.52
C MET A 1 -27.79 28.08 -21.83
N ALA A 2 -27.08 26.96 -21.87
CA ALA A 2 -27.31 25.83 -20.96
C ALA A 2 -25.92 25.22 -20.71
N SER A 3 -25.44 25.48 -19.50
CA SER A 3 -24.07 25.26 -19.03
C SER A 3 -23.79 23.77 -18.77
N GLY A 4 -22.52 23.39 -18.93
CA GLY A 4 -22.02 22.02 -18.92
C GLY A 4 -22.12 21.29 -17.58
N ILE A 5 -22.36 19.98 -17.66
CA ILE A 5 -22.35 19.06 -16.50
C ILE A 5 -21.54 17.77 -16.78
N VAL A 6 -20.85 17.61 -17.92
CA VAL A 6 -20.28 16.29 -18.29
C VAL A 6 -18.79 16.10 -17.96
N GLU A 7 -18.02 17.11 -17.56
CA GLU A 7 -16.55 16.99 -17.50
C GLU A 7 -15.94 16.34 -16.23
N GLY A 8 -16.70 16.12 -15.16
CA GLY A 8 -16.12 15.62 -13.90
C GLY A 8 -15.70 14.14 -13.90
N GLY A 9 -16.30 13.31 -14.77
CA GLY A 9 -16.10 11.86 -14.75
C GLY A 9 -14.80 11.38 -15.41
N GLY A 10 -14.34 12.09 -16.46
CA GLY A 10 -13.12 11.75 -17.19
C GLY A 10 -11.87 12.02 -16.36
N SER A 11 -11.74 13.26 -15.86
CA SER A 11 -10.58 13.70 -15.08
C SER A 11 -10.34 12.83 -13.83
N LEU A 12 -11.39 12.48 -13.09
CA LEU A 12 -11.25 11.67 -11.87
C LEU A 12 -10.89 10.21 -12.16
N SER A 13 -11.41 9.66 -13.26
CA SER A 13 -11.08 8.30 -13.71
C SER A 13 -9.64 8.21 -14.22
N ASP A 14 -9.16 9.24 -14.89
CA ASP A 14 -7.78 9.31 -15.39
C ASP A 14 -6.78 9.38 -14.23
N VAL A 15 -7.04 10.25 -13.24
CA VAL A 15 -6.24 10.35 -12.01
C VAL A 15 -6.24 9.02 -11.24
N TYR A 16 -7.40 8.37 -11.12
CA TYR A 16 -7.51 7.06 -10.48
C TYR A 16 -6.70 5.96 -11.20
N SER A 17 -6.78 5.91 -12.53
CA SER A 17 -6.04 4.93 -13.34
C SER A 17 -4.53 5.15 -13.22
N SER A 18 -4.08 6.41 -13.19
CA SER A 18 -2.68 6.77 -12.97
C SER A 18 -2.22 6.34 -11.58
N ALA A 19 -3.01 6.64 -10.53
CA ALA A 19 -2.70 6.24 -9.16
C ALA A 19 -2.58 4.72 -9.02
N LYS A 20 -3.52 3.95 -9.59
CA LYS A 20 -3.44 2.48 -9.58
C LYS A 20 -2.22 1.94 -10.34
N ARG A 21 -1.85 2.54 -11.46
CA ARG A 21 -0.65 2.15 -12.22
C ARG A 21 0.63 2.35 -11.39
N ILE A 22 0.78 3.50 -10.74
CA ILE A 22 1.95 3.79 -9.91
C ILE A 22 1.96 2.91 -8.65
N LEU A 23 0.79 2.62 -8.07
CA LEU A 23 0.66 1.72 -6.93
C LEU A 23 1.11 0.29 -7.28
N LEU A 24 0.74 -0.23 -8.44
CA LEU A 24 1.21 -1.54 -8.93
C LEU A 24 2.73 -1.56 -9.11
N LYS A 25 3.30 -0.48 -9.68
CA LYS A 25 4.75 -0.33 -9.82
C LYS A 25 5.46 -0.29 -8.45
N ALA A 26 4.93 0.43 -7.48
CA ALA A 26 5.46 0.48 -6.12
C ALA A 26 5.40 -0.88 -5.44
N ARG A 27 4.32 -1.64 -5.63
CA ARG A 27 4.16 -3.01 -5.12
C ARG A 27 5.20 -3.96 -5.70
N ASP A 28 5.39 -3.97 -7.03
CA ASP A 28 6.42 -4.77 -7.68
C ASP A 28 7.83 -4.39 -7.19
N GLY A 29 8.09 -3.10 -6.99
CA GLY A 29 9.34 -2.61 -6.42
C GLY A 29 9.59 -3.15 -4.99
N ILE A 30 8.57 -3.20 -4.14
CA ILE A 30 8.68 -3.79 -2.78
C ILE A 30 8.92 -5.30 -2.86
N GLU A 31 8.20 -6.02 -3.71
CA GLU A 31 8.39 -7.46 -3.89
C GLU A 31 9.81 -7.78 -4.39
N ARG A 32 10.36 -6.95 -5.28
CA ARG A 32 11.75 -7.04 -5.73
C ARG A 32 12.72 -6.74 -4.59
N LEU A 33 12.47 -5.70 -3.77
CA LEU A 33 13.26 -5.40 -2.57
C LEU A 33 13.36 -6.59 -1.63
N GLU A 34 12.24 -7.27 -1.37
CA GLU A 34 12.16 -8.44 -0.49
C GLU A 34 12.89 -9.65 -1.09
N ARG A 35 12.79 -9.87 -2.41
CA ARG A 35 13.52 -10.95 -3.10
C ARG A 35 15.04 -10.72 -3.08
N PHE A 36 15.48 -9.49 -3.32
CA PHE A 36 16.90 -9.14 -3.34
C PHE A 36 17.51 -8.99 -1.94
N GLU A 37 16.72 -8.95 -0.85
CA GLU A 37 17.22 -8.97 0.54
C GLU A 37 18.12 -10.20 0.84
N SER A 38 17.96 -11.27 0.06
CA SER A 38 18.74 -12.51 0.17
C SER A 38 20.09 -12.44 -0.55
N SER A 39 20.24 -11.53 -1.51
CA SER A 39 21.48 -11.27 -2.23
C SER A 39 22.17 -10.06 -1.62
N SER A 40 23.47 -10.13 -1.39
CA SER A 40 24.30 -9.08 -0.77
C SER A 40 24.44 -7.78 -1.59
N MET A 41 23.49 -7.49 -2.47
CA MET A 41 23.46 -6.35 -3.38
C MET A 41 22.25 -5.50 -3.01
N ASP A 42 22.37 -4.82 -1.87
CA ASP A 42 21.41 -3.82 -1.41
C ASP A 42 21.29 -2.72 -2.48
N SER A 43 20.10 -2.50 -3.02
CA SER A 43 19.86 -1.43 -3.99
C SER A 43 19.09 -0.28 -3.33
N PRO A 44 19.79 0.64 -2.63
CA PRO A 44 19.17 1.81 -2.00
C PRO A 44 18.42 2.69 -3.02
N ASP A 45 18.84 2.64 -4.28
CA ASP A 45 18.18 3.34 -5.39
C ASP A 45 16.76 2.83 -5.65
N LEU A 46 16.54 1.51 -5.59
CA LEU A 46 15.21 0.93 -5.78
C LEU A 46 14.28 1.30 -4.61
N ALA A 47 14.77 1.24 -3.38
CA ALA A 47 14.01 1.67 -2.19
C ALA A 47 13.60 3.14 -2.28
N SER A 48 14.53 4.01 -2.72
CA SER A 48 14.25 5.43 -2.92
C SER A 48 13.23 5.67 -4.05
N SER A 49 13.27 4.88 -5.13
CA SER A 49 12.29 4.95 -6.21
C SER A 49 10.89 4.55 -5.74
N VAL A 50 10.77 3.45 -5.00
CA VAL A 50 9.49 3.00 -4.43
C VAL A 50 8.93 4.06 -3.50
N LYS A 51 9.77 4.69 -2.67
CA LYS A 51 9.35 5.80 -1.79
C LYS A 51 8.76 6.96 -2.59
N ARG A 52 9.39 7.36 -3.70
CA ARG A 52 8.89 8.41 -4.59
C ARG A 52 7.53 8.03 -5.19
N ASP A 53 7.42 6.81 -5.72
CA ASP A 53 6.18 6.30 -6.30
C ASP A 53 5.02 6.32 -5.26
N ILE A 54 5.28 5.93 -4.00
CA ILE A 54 4.27 6.00 -2.91
C ILE A 54 3.88 7.45 -2.60
N THR A 55 4.83 8.38 -2.56
CA THR A 55 4.52 9.80 -2.33
C THR A 55 3.70 10.40 -3.47
N GLU A 56 3.95 9.97 -4.71
CA GLU A 56 3.17 10.37 -5.88
C GLU A 56 1.72 9.86 -5.76
N VAL A 57 1.52 8.59 -5.38
CA VAL A 57 0.17 8.04 -5.15
C VAL A 57 -0.58 8.83 -4.07
N ARG A 58 0.07 9.20 -2.96
CA ARG A 58 -0.55 10.03 -1.92
C ARG A 58 -0.97 11.41 -2.44
N SER A 59 -0.15 12.03 -3.29
CA SER A 59 -0.51 13.31 -3.92
C SER A 59 -1.73 13.16 -4.86
N LEU A 60 -1.80 12.06 -5.62
CA LEU A 60 -2.94 11.75 -6.47
C LEU A 60 -4.21 11.47 -5.65
N CYS A 61 -4.12 10.79 -4.51
CA CYS A 61 -5.24 10.63 -3.58
C CYS A 61 -5.76 11.98 -3.08
N SER A 62 -4.86 12.91 -2.71
CA SER A 62 -5.25 14.25 -2.29
C SER A 62 -5.96 15.03 -3.42
N ASN A 63 -5.47 14.91 -4.67
CA ASN A 63 -6.13 15.49 -5.83
C ASN A 63 -7.53 14.87 -6.04
N MET A 64 -7.64 13.55 -5.99
CA MET A 64 -8.93 12.85 -6.07
C MET A 64 -9.90 13.29 -4.97
N ASP A 65 -9.40 13.55 -3.76
CA ASP A 65 -10.21 14.04 -2.63
C ASP A 65 -10.88 15.39 -2.91
N THR A 66 -10.18 16.29 -3.59
CA THR A 66 -10.76 17.57 -4.00
C THR A 66 -11.82 17.38 -5.10
N LEU A 67 -11.52 16.52 -6.08
CA LEU A 67 -12.37 16.27 -7.23
C LEU A 67 -13.67 15.58 -6.84
N TRP A 68 -13.65 14.53 -6.02
CA TRP A 68 -14.91 13.85 -5.65
C TRP A 68 -15.80 14.73 -4.78
N ARG A 69 -15.25 15.64 -3.96
CA ARG A 69 -16.04 16.59 -3.16
C ARG A 69 -16.85 17.56 -4.01
N SER A 70 -16.34 17.91 -5.20
CA SER A 70 -17.05 18.77 -6.16
C SER A 70 -18.19 18.07 -6.92
N ILE A 71 -18.35 16.75 -6.77
CA ILE A 71 -19.41 16.00 -7.47
C ILE A 71 -20.79 16.30 -6.84
N PRO A 72 -21.76 16.80 -7.64
CA PRO A 72 -23.09 17.14 -7.13
C PRO A 72 -23.92 15.89 -6.77
N VAL A 73 -23.72 14.79 -7.50
CA VAL A 73 -24.48 13.55 -7.32
C VAL A 73 -23.94 12.74 -6.13
N LYS A 74 -24.75 12.58 -5.07
CA LYS A 74 -24.36 11.89 -3.82
C LYS A 74 -23.88 10.45 -4.04
N SER A 75 -24.54 9.65 -4.89
CA SER A 75 -24.17 8.25 -5.12
C SER A 75 -22.82 8.10 -5.82
N GLN A 76 -22.52 8.95 -6.80
CA GLN A 76 -21.23 8.99 -7.48
C GLN A 76 -20.13 9.49 -6.53
N ARG A 77 -20.45 10.50 -5.71
CA ARG A 77 -19.55 11.03 -4.69
C ARG A 77 -19.13 9.96 -3.68
N ASP A 78 -20.09 9.20 -3.15
CA ASP A 78 -19.81 8.14 -2.16
C ASP A 78 -19.02 6.98 -2.80
N LEU A 79 -19.26 6.67 -4.08
CA LEU A 79 -18.46 5.69 -4.84
C LEU A 79 -17.00 6.15 -4.98
N TRP A 80 -16.77 7.39 -5.39
CA TRP A 80 -15.43 7.93 -5.59
C TRP A 80 -14.68 8.15 -4.28
N ARG A 81 -15.38 8.49 -3.19
CA ARG A 81 -14.82 8.49 -1.84
C ARG A 81 -14.23 7.12 -1.51
N ARG A 82 -15.02 6.05 -1.63
CA ARG A 82 -14.55 4.67 -1.34
C ARG A 82 -13.36 4.25 -2.20
N LYS A 83 -13.38 4.59 -3.49
CA LYS A 83 -12.26 4.31 -4.40
C LYS A 83 -10.98 5.04 -3.99
N THR A 84 -11.11 6.30 -3.55
CA THR A 84 -9.98 7.12 -3.09
C THR A 84 -9.43 6.58 -1.77
N GLU A 85 -10.32 6.25 -0.82
CA GLU A 85 -9.97 5.61 0.46
C GLU A 85 -9.21 4.30 0.23
N GLN A 86 -9.69 3.44 -0.67
CA GLN A 86 -9.02 2.17 -1.00
C GLN A 86 -7.58 2.38 -1.52
N VAL A 87 -7.37 3.34 -2.44
CA VAL A 87 -6.03 3.63 -2.96
C VAL A 87 -5.13 4.23 -1.86
N GLY A 88 -5.69 5.07 -0.99
CA GLY A 88 -5.00 5.62 0.17
C GLY A 88 -4.54 4.53 1.16
N GLU A 89 -5.43 3.61 1.53
CA GLU A 89 -5.12 2.50 2.42
C GLU A 89 -4.03 1.57 1.84
N GLU A 90 -4.14 1.24 0.54
CA GLU A 90 -3.11 0.45 -0.14
C GLU A 90 -1.75 1.19 -0.15
N ALA A 91 -1.73 2.51 -0.35
CA ALA A 91 -0.50 3.31 -0.31
C ALA A 91 0.13 3.38 1.09
N GLU A 92 -0.68 3.54 2.14
CA GLU A 92 -0.23 3.49 3.54
C GLU A 92 0.36 2.11 3.89
N TYR A 93 -0.31 1.04 3.47
CA TYR A 93 0.18 -0.32 3.66
C TYR A 93 1.56 -0.53 3.02
N LEU A 94 1.73 -0.11 1.76
CA LEU A 94 3.03 -0.20 1.07
C LEU A 94 4.10 0.65 1.76
N ASN A 95 3.75 1.82 2.29
CA ASN A 95 4.70 2.65 3.01
C ASN A 95 5.18 2.00 4.31
N LEU A 96 4.26 1.43 5.10
CA LEU A 96 4.61 0.67 6.30
C LEU A 96 5.53 -0.52 5.98
N SER A 97 5.27 -1.20 4.86
CA SER A 97 6.13 -2.29 4.40
C SER A 97 7.54 -1.79 4.04
N LEU A 98 7.63 -0.68 3.32
CA LEU A 98 8.90 -0.06 2.94
C LEU A 98 9.69 0.44 4.16
N GLU A 99 9.03 1.06 5.13
CA GLU A 99 9.67 1.52 6.37
C GLU A 99 10.23 0.36 7.18
N LYS A 100 9.48 -0.74 7.27
CA LYS A 100 9.95 -1.98 7.91
C LYS A 100 11.18 -2.55 7.20
N TYR A 101 11.19 -2.55 5.86
CA TYR A 101 12.36 -2.94 5.08
C TYR A 101 13.56 -2.03 5.37
N MET A 102 13.38 -0.71 5.29
CA MET A 102 14.45 0.27 5.53
C MET A 102 15.02 0.16 6.94
N SER A 103 14.18 0.00 7.97
CA SER A 103 14.61 -0.17 9.36
C SER A 103 15.46 -1.44 9.55
N ARG A 104 15.04 -2.55 8.94
CA ARG A 104 15.81 -3.81 8.95
C ARG A 104 17.15 -3.64 8.26
N ASN A 105 17.16 -3.00 7.10
CA ASN A 105 18.39 -2.76 6.34
C ASN A 105 19.36 -1.86 7.09
N GLN A 106 18.86 -0.78 7.69
CA GLN A 106 19.66 0.13 8.51
C GLN A 106 20.28 -0.59 9.72
N ARG A 107 19.53 -1.48 10.38
CA ARG A 107 20.06 -2.28 11.48
C ARG A 107 21.20 -3.18 11.02
N LYS A 108 21.06 -3.89 9.89
CA LYS A 108 22.13 -4.72 9.32
C LYS A 108 23.38 -3.89 8.98
N MET A 109 23.19 -2.69 8.42
CA MET A 109 24.29 -1.78 8.09
C MET A 109 25.03 -1.30 9.34
N LEU A 110 24.31 -1.00 10.43
CA LEU A 110 24.92 -0.63 11.71
C LEU A 110 25.70 -1.80 12.31
N GLU A 111 25.12 -3.00 12.34
CA GLU A 111 25.79 -4.22 12.82
C GLU A 111 27.05 -4.53 11.99
N ALA A 112 26.99 -4.38 10.67
CA ALA A 112 28.14 -4.57 9.78
C ALA A 112 29.24 -3.53 10.03
N LYS A 113 28.86 -2.27 10.28
CA LYS A 113 29.79 -1.19 10.63
C LYS A 113 30.47 -1.43 11.98
N GLU A 114 29.72 -1.83 13.00
CA GLU A 114 30.26 -2.19 14.31
C GLU A 114 31.23 -3.37 14.19
N ARG A 115 30.86 -4.39 13.41
CA ARG A 115 31.75 -5.54 13.14
C ARG A 115 33.04 -5.11 12.44
N ALA A 116 32.96 -4.18 11.48
CA ALA A 116 34.14 -3.65 10.80
C ALA A 116 35.04 -2.82 11.72
N ASP A 117 34.46 -2.04 12.65
CA ASP A 117 35.23 -1.25 13.63
C ASP A 117 35.95 -2.15 14.65
N LEU A 118 35.29 -3.21 15.10
CA LEU A 118 35.91 -4.23 15.98
C LEU A 118 37.05 -4.97 15.28
N LEU A 119 36.88 -5.34 14.00
CA LEU A 119 37.94 -5.96 13.20
C LEU A 119 39.08 -4.98 12.88
N GLY A 120 38.76 -3.71 12.63
CA GLY A 120 39.74 -2.64 12.39
C GLY A 120 40.63 -2.40 13.61
N ARG A 121 40.06 -2.40 14.82
CA ARG A 121 40.82 -2.38 16.08
C ARG A 121 41.68 -3.63 16.26
N ALA A 122 41.13 -4.82 16.01
CA ALA A 122 41.88 -6.08 16.14
C ALA A 122 43.05 -6.20 15.14
N SER A 123 42.94 -5.56 13.98
CA SER A 123 43.96 -5.61 12.93
C SER A 123 45.11 -4.61 13.12
N GLY A 124 44.99 -3.63 14.03
CA GLY A 124 45.93 -2.51 14.16
C GLY A 124 46.93 -2.60 15.32
N GLU A 125 46.73 -3.44 16.34
CA GLU A 125 47.45 -3.32 17.62
C GLU A 125 47.93 -4.67 18.17
N GLY A 126 48.74 -5.35 17.37
CA GLY A 126 49.58 -6.48 17.79
C GLY A 126 50.79 -6.06 18.63
N ALA A 127 50.60 -5.24 19.66
CA ALA A 127 51.62 -4.94 20.68
C ALA A 127 50.95 -4.95 22.06
N HIS A 128 50.39 -6.09 22.49
CA HIS A 128 51.10 -7.07 23.32
C HIS A 128 51.72 -6.42 24.58
N ILE A 129 51.31 -6.94 25.76
CA ILE A 129 52.01 -6.96 27.07
C ILE A 129 51.34 -6.25 28.26
N LEU A 130 50.53 -5.18 28.14
CA LEU A 130 50.09 -4.45 29.35
C LEU A 130 48.76 -4.87 30.00
N GLN A 131 47.84 -5.58 29.31
CA GLN A 131 46.47 -5.78 29.84
C GLN A 131 46.11 -7.15 30.40
N ILE A 132 46.97 -8.17 30.25
CA ILE A 132 46.62 -9.55 30.67
C ILE A 132 46.46 -9.69 32.20
N PHE A 133 46.93 -8.73 33.01
CA PHE A 133 46.72 -8.70 34.46
C PHE A 133 45.50 -7.87 34.94
N ASP A 134 44.88 -7.06 34.06
CA ASP A 134 43.64 -6.29 34.36
C ASP A 134 42.39 -6.95 33.72
N GLU A 135 42.63 -7.90 32.81
CA GLU A 135 41.63 -8.63 32.02
C GLU A 135 40.74 -9.56 32.85
N GLU A 136 41.22 -10.13 33.97
CA GLU A 136 40.41 -11.08 34.77
C GLU A 136 39.38 -10.37 35.69
N ALA A 137 39.74 -9.23 36.28
CA ALA A 137 38.84 -8.43 37.10
C ALA A 137 37.82 -7.65 36.24
N GLN A 138 38.27 -7.12 35.08
CA GLN A 138 37.39 -6.43 34.14
C GLN A 138 36.45 -7.40 33.41
N ALA A 139 36.90 -8.61 33.06
CA ALA A 139 36.04 -9.65 32.49
C ALA A 139 34.89 -10.03 33.43
N MET A 140 35.11 -10.11 34.74
CA MET A 140 34.04 -10.45 35.68
C MET A 140 32.98 -9.34 35.79
N SER A 141 33.40 -8.07 35.76
CA SER A 141 32.48 -6.92 35.71
C SER A 141 31.73 -6.83 34.37
N SER A 142 32.41 -7.15 33.27
CA SER A 142 31.84 -7.20 31.92
C SER A 142 30.84 -8.34 31.81
N VAL A 143 31.14 -9.53 32.33
CA VAL A 143 30.22 -10.67 32.38
C VAL A 143 28.98 -10.34 33.21
N LYS A 144 29.13 -9.62 34.33
CA LYS A 144 28.00 -9.22 35.17
C LYS A 144 27.11 -8.18 34.47
N ASN A 145 27.70 -7.20 33.78
CA ASN A 145 26.96 -6.21 32.99
C ASN A 145 26.32 -6.84 31.76
N SER A 146 27.02 -7.74 31.05
CA SER A 146 26.48 -8.52 29.93
C SER A 146 25.36 -9.45 30.37
N LYS A 147 25.44 -10.08 31.55
CA LYS A 147 24.33 -10.86 32.12
C LYS A 147 23.12 -9.98 32.38
N ARG A 148 23.31 -8.80 32.98
CA ARG A 148 22.22 -7.88 33.28
C ARG A 148 21.55 -7.35 32.01
N MET A 149 22.36 -7.03 31.00
CA MET A 149 21.89 -6.57 29.69
C MET A 149 21.21 -7.70 28.89
N LEU A 150 21.71 -8.94 29.00
CA LEU A 150 21.05 -10.13 28.44
C LEU A 150 19.71 -10.40 29.10
N GLU A 151 19.63 -10.31 30.42
CA GLU A 151 18.38 -10.52 31.17
C GLU A 151 17.34 -9.46 30.79
N GLU A 152 17.77 -8.20 30.65
CA GLU A 152 16.92 -7.09 30.20
C GLU A 152 16.48 -7.25 28.74
N SER A 153 17.38 -7.71 27.87
CA SER A 153 17.07 -8.02 26.46
C SER A 153 16.16 -9.24 26.30
N PHE A 154 16.33 -10.25 27.15
CA PHE A 154 15.50 -11.45 27.18
C PHE A 154 14.09 -11.10 27.69
N SER A 155 14.00 -10.35 28.79
CA SER A 155 12.75 -9.79 29.31
C SER A 155 12.02 -8.96 28.26
N SER A 156 12.72 -8.04 27.60
CA SER A 156 12.14 -7.21 26.53
C SER A 156 11.72 -8.04 25.32
N GLY A 157 12.52 -9.05 24.94
CA GLY A 157 12.21 -9.99 23.86
C GLY A 157 10.96 -10.82 24.16
N VAL A 158 10.80 -11.31 25.39
CA VAL A 158 9.61 -12.03 25.84
C VAL A 158 8.37 -11.12 25.84
N ALA A 159 8.51 -9.86 26.28
CA ALA A 159 7.43 -8.87 26.24
C ALA A 159 7.04 -8.47 24.81
N ILE A 160 8.00 -8.44 23.88
CA ILE A 160 7.74 -8.19 22.47
C ILE A 160 7.06 -9.41 21.83
N LEU A 161 7.53 -10.62 22.11
CA LEU A 161 6.92 -11.87 21.63
C LEU A 161 5.48 -12.05 22.14
N SER A 162 5.20 -11.71 23.39
CA SER A 162 3.84 -11.75 23.94
C SER A 162 2.93 -10.72 23.25
N LYS A 163 3.43 -9.51 22.98
CA LYS A 163 2.71 -8.51 22.18
C LYS A 163 2.50 -8.95 20.73
N TYR A 164 3.44 -9.65 20.12
CA TYR A 164 3.28 -10.22 18.77
C TYR A 164 2.27 -11.36 18.74
N ALA A 165 2.24 -12.21 19.78
CA ALA A 165 1.22 -13.26 19.92
C ALA A 165 -0.18 -12.64 20.07
N GLU A 166 -0.33 -11.59 20.87
CA GLU A 166 -1.59 -10.88 21.03
C GLU A 166 -2.02 -10.14 19.74
N GLN A 167 -1.07 -9.51 19.03
CA GLN A 167 -1.32 -8.88 17.73
C GLN A 167 -1.69 -9.90 16.65
N ARG A 168 -1.11 -11.10 16.66
CA ARG A 168 -1.44 -12.18 15.72
C ARG A 168 -2.90 -12.62 15.88
N ASP A 169 -3.41 -12.71 17.10
CA ASP A 169 -4.81 -13.11 17.32
C ASP A 169 -5.79 -12.00 16.90
N ARG A 170 -5.42 -10.72 17.10
CA ARG A 170 -6.19 -9.59 16.57
C ARG A 170 -6.19 -9.56 15.03
N LEU A 171 -5.05 -9.81 14.39
CA LEU A 171 -4.92 -9.89 12.93
C LEU A 171 -5.67 -11.09 12.34
N LYS A 172 -5.66 -12.26 13.00
CA LYS A 172 -6.47 -13.42 12.57
C LYS A 172 -7.97 -13.15 12.67
N SER A 173 -8.40 -12.45 13.72
CA SER A 173 -9.81 -12.03 13.88
C SER A 173 -10.21 -11.02 12.80
N ALA A 174 -9.34 -10.05 12.49
CA ALA A 174 -9.53 -9.10 11.41
C ALA A 174 -9.54 -9.78 10.03
N GLN A 175 -8.65 -10.76 9.79
CA GLN A 175 -8.60 -11.54 8.56
C GLN A 175 -9.85 -12.40 8.37
N ARG A 176 -10.37 -13.03 9.43
CA ARG A 176 -11.65 -13.76 9.35
C ARG A 176 -12.80 -12.82 9.01
N LYS A 177 -12.88 -11.66 9.64
CA LYS A 177 -13.88 -10.63 9.31
C LYS A 177 -13.72 -10.09 7.89
N ALA A 178 -12.48 -9.89 7.44
CA ALA A 178 -12.18 -9.46 6.08
C ALA A 178 -12.49 -10.55 5.04
N LEU A 179 -12.31 -11.83 5.37
CA LEU A 179 -12.71 -12.96 4.52
C LEU A 179 -14.23 -13.10 4.44
N ASP A 180 -14.97 -12.86 5.53
CA ASP A 180 -16.44 -12.84 5.51
C ASP A 180 -16.97 -11.63 4.71
N VAL A 181 -16.28 -10.49 4.80
CA VAL A 181 -16.54 -9.30 3.96
C VAL A 181 -16.14 -9.58 2.50
N LEU A 182 -15.05 -10.28 2.24
CA LEU A 182 -14.63 -10.61 0.86
C LEU A 182 -15.56 -11.67 0.24
N ASN A 183 -16.10 -12.59 1.03
CA ASN A 183 -17.10 -13.57 0.60
C ASN A 183 -18.46 -12.92 0.30
N THR A 184 -18.77 -11.79 0.93
CA THR A 184 -19.98 -11.00 0.66
C THR A 184 -19.78 -9.91 -0.41
N VAL A 185 -18.54 -9.48 -0.65
CA VAL A 185 -18.18 -8.38 -1.57
C VAL A 185 -17.43 -8.89 -2.83
N GLY A 186 -17.24 -10.21 -2.96
CA GLY A 186 -16.60 -10.92 -4.07
C GLY A 186 -17.33 -10.87 -5.42
N LEU A 187 -17.89 -9.72 -5.80
CA LEU A 187 -18.64 -9.48 -7.03
C LEU A 187 -18.26 -8.16 -7.73
N SER A 188 -17.02 -7.69 -7.58
CA SER A 188 -16.57 -6.39 -8.12
C SER A 188 -16.45 -6.29 -9.66
N ASN A 189 -16.85 -7.34 -10.41
CA ASN A 189 -17.12 -7.20 -11.85
C ASN A 189 -18.62 -7.11 -12.19
N SER A 190 -19.50 -7.61 -11.32
CA SER A 190 -20.95 -7.57 -11.54
C SER A 190 -21.56 -6.27 -11.01
N VAL A 191 -21.09 -5.77 -9.87
CA VAL A 191 -21.55 -4.48 -9.31
C VAL A 191 -21.08 -3.29 -10.15
N LEU A 192 -19.86 -3.36 -10.69
CA LEU A 192 -19.32 -2.34 -11.59
C LEU A 192 -20.09 -2.28 -12.92
N ARG A 193 -20.52 -3.44 -13.45
CA ARG A 193 -21.43 -3.54 -14.61
C ARG A 193 -22.88 -3.15 -14.31
N LEU A 194 -23.35 -3.31 -13.07
CA LEU A 194 -24.72 -2.95 -12.65
C LEU A 194 -24.92 -1.43 -12.57
N ILE A 195 -23.86 -0.66 -12.33
CA ILE A 195 -23.92 0.82 -12.29
C ILE A 195 -23.82 1.41 -13.71
N GLU A 196 -23.10 0.78 -14.64
CA GLU A 196 -23.02 1.23 -16.05
C GLU A 196 -24.31 0.95 -16.85
N ARG A 197 -25.05 -0.11 -16.50
CA ARG A 197 -26.24 -0.56 -17.26
C ARG A 197 -27.42 0.41 -17.20
N ARG A 198 -27.60 1.19 -16.13
CA ARG A 198 -28.78 2.06 -15.98
C ARG A 198 -28.82 3.23 -16.98
N ASN A 199 -27.66 3.76 -17.40
CA ASN A 199 -27.61 4.84 -18.38
C ASN A 199 -27.81 4.33 -19.83
N ARG A 200 -27.33 3.11 -20.15
CA ARG A 200 -27.57 2.49 -21.46
C ARG A 200 -29.02 2.06 -21.67
N VAL A 201 -29.71 1.57 -20.63
CA VAL A 201 -31.12 1.17 -20.73
C VAL A 201 -32.01 2.40 -20.99
N ASP A 202 -31.79 3.51 -20.28
CA ASP A 202 -32.54 4.74 -20.51
C ASP A 202 -32.30 5.33 -21.91
N THR A 203 -31.07 5.23 -22.40
CA THR A 203 -30.72 5.63 -23.78
C THR A 203 -31.40 4.74 -24.82
N TRP A 204 -31.39 3.41 -24.63
CA TRP A 204 -31.98 2.46 -25.57
C TRP A 204 -33.51 2.60 -25.67
N ILE A 205 -34.22 2.82 -24.56
CA ILE A 205 -35.68 3.00 -24.55
C ILE A 205 -36.10 4.23 -25.36
N LYS A 206 -35.34 5.34 -25.26
CA LYS A 206 -35.59 6.57 -26.03
C LYS A 206 -35.48 6.34 -27.54
N TYR A 207 -34.42 5.67 -27.98
CA TYR A 207 -34.21 5.38 -29.40
C TYR A 207 -35.20 4.32 -29.93
N ALA A 208 -35.56 3.32 -29.13
CA ALA A 208 -36.58 2.35 -29.49
C ALA A 208 -37.95 3.01 -29.70
N GLY A 209 -38.34 3.95 -28.84
CA GLY A 209 -39.57 4.73 -28.99
C GLY A 209 -39.58 5.59 -30.26
N MET A 210 -38.45 6.24 -30.58
CA MET A 210 -38.31 7.04 -31.80
C MET A 210 -38.42 6.20 -33.08
N ILE A 211 -37.85 5.00 -33.09
CA ILE A 211 -37.92 4.09 -34.24
C ILE A 211 -39.34 3.53 -34.39
N ALA A 212 -39.98 3.14 -33.29
CA ALA A 212 -41.34 2.59 -33.31
C ALA A 212 -42.35 3.58 -33.91
N THR A 213 -42.27 4.86 -33.55
CA THR A 213 -43.18 5.89 -34.11
C THR A 213 -42.94 6.09 -35.60
N LEU A 214 -41.68 6.09 -36.06
CA LEU A 214 -41.35 6.17 -37.48
C LEU A 214 -41.89 4.97 -38.28
N VAL A 215 -41.78 3.75 -37.74
CA VAL A 215 -42.29 2.52 -38.39
C VAL A 215 -43.81 2.54 -38.50
N ILE A 216 -44.52 2.94 -37.43
CA ILE A 216 -45.98 3.05 -37.45
C ILE A 216 -46.44 4.07 -38.51
N LEU A 217 -45.78 5.22 -38.56
CA LEU A 217 -46.11 6.28 -39.52
C LEU A 217 -45.82 5.83 -40.97
N TYR A 218 -44.72 5.11 -41.19
CA TYR A 218 -44.39 4.50 -42.49
C TYR A 218 -45.44 3.47 -42.92
N LEU A 219 -45.86 2.56 -42.04
CA LEU A 219 -46.88 1.56 -42.35
C LEU A 219 -48.23 2.21 -42.69
N PHE A 220 -48.60 3.28 -41.98
CA PHE A 220 -49.84 4.01 -42.23
C PHE A 220 -49.85 4.67 -43.60
N ILE A 221 -48.74 5.30 -43.99
CA ILE A 221 -48.57 5.88 -45.33
C ILE A 221 -48.59 4.78 -46.39
N ARG A 222 -47.90 3.65 -46.16
CA ARG A 222 -47.84 2.51 -47.09
C ARG A 222 -49.19 1.83 -47.30
N TRP A 223 -50.08 1.89 -46.31
CA TRP A 223 -51.43 1.31 -46.38
C TRP A 223 -52.46 2.29 -46.95
N THR A 224 -52.23 3.60 -46.80
CA THR A 224 -53.10 4.65 -47.36
C THR A 224 -52.76 4.98 -48.82
N ARG A 225 -51.58 4.57 -49.32
CA ARG A 225 -51.17 4.62 -50.73
C ARG A 225 -51.43 3.29 -51.42
#